data_AF-A7TQ25-F1
#
_entry.id   AF-A7TQ25-F1
#
_cell.length_a   1.000
_cell.length_b   1.000
_cell.length_c   1.000
_cell.angle_alpha   90.00
_cell.angle_beta   90.00
_cell.angle_gamma   90.00
#
_symmetry.space_group_name_H-M   'P 1'
#
loop_
_entity.id
_entity.type
_entity.pdbx_description
1 polymer ?
#
loop_
_entity_poly.entity_id
_entity_poly.type
_entity_poly.pdbx_seq_one_letter_code
_entity_poly.pdbx_strand_id
1 'polypeptide(L)'
;MTVSSASKHVKFDEGLEDLPHLASQNTTDMPVDKYADISESDSDDDVPEEEGVSSAKNDAEIAMKIREDALNLEQKMLKEKRRKQNEIFKKQKEEKHKRNLDTRDDVTEKNELEEMPTEFFDKLKESNADNEQIKAMPKHINFNDIEIDDKYIPEVQAQLKKKKKNSLKKLRASSKKKGPVTVSVLSDISVSNTMAPKKEIKVTSTKDRWLKRKSLNRKK
;
A
#
# COMPACT_ATOMS: atom_id res chain seq x y z
N MET A 1 -14.35 46.05 34.25
CA MET A 1 -15.46 45.11 34.50
C MET A 1 -15.15 43.83 33.73
N THR A 2 -14.76 42.77 34.43
CA THR A 2 -14.35 41.49 33.84
C THR A 2 -15.32 40.41 34.31
N VAL A 3 -16.16 39.90 33.41
CA VAL A 3 -17.06 38.78 33.69
C VAL A 3 -16.30 37.47 33.51
N SER A 4 -16.06 36.78 34.62
CA SER A 4 -15.45 35.46 34.68
C SER A 4 -16.54 34.41 34.43
N SER A 5 -16.46 33.66 33.33
CA SER A 5 -17.36 32.55 33.03
C SER A 5 -16.81 31.26 33.64
N ALA A 6 -17.44 30.80 34.73
CA ALA A 6 -17.12 29.53 35.37
C ALA A 6 -17.71 28.36 34.56
N SER A 7 -16.83 27.54 33.96
CA SER A 7 -17.20 26.26 33.35
C SER A 7 -17.46 25.22 34.45
N LYS A 8 -18.70 24.73 34.56
CA LYS A 8 -19.06 23.63 35.46
C LYS A 8 -18.64 22.31 34.81
N HIS A 9 -17.62 21.64 35.35
CA HIS A 9 -17.27 20.27 34.98
C HIS A 9 -18.32 19.28 35.52
N VAL A 10 -18.93 18.50 34.64
CA VAL A 10 -19.72 17.31 34.99
C VAL A 10 -18.79 16.09 34.94
N LYS A 11 -18.66 15.37 36.05
CA LYS A 11 -17.94 14.10 36.12
C LYS A 11 -18.91 12.98 35.78
N PHE A 12 -18.60 12.22 34.73
CA PHE A 12 -19.27 10.97 34.42
C PHE A 12 -18.57 9.85 35.17
N ASP A 13 -19.00 9.58 36.40
CA ASP A 13 -18.76 8.29 37.03
C ASP A 13 -19.74 8.12 38.18
N GLU A 14 -20.80 7.34 37.94
CA GLU A 14 -21.37 6.32 38.84
C GLU A 14 -22.67 5.78 38.18
N GLY A 15 -22.78 4.46 38.08
CA GLY A 15 -23.73 3.77 37.20
C GLY A 15 -25.21 4.08 37.47
N LEU A 16 -25.95 4.23 36.37
CA LEU A 16 -27.40 4.03 36.36
C LEU A 16 -27.78 3.37 35.05
N GLU A 17 -28.17 2.10 35.16
CA GLU A 17 -28.90 1.35 34.14
C GLU A 17 -30.26 2.04 33.88
N ASP A 18 -30.82 1.79 32.69
CA ASP A 18 -32.21 2.05 32.28
C ASP A 18 -32.63 3.51 31.95
N LEU A 19 -32.59 3.87 30.65
CA LEU A 19 -33.77 4.14 29.78
C LEU A 19 -33.46 5.08 28.57
N PRO A 20 -34.19 4.95 27.45
CA PRO A 20 -33.90 5.61 26.17
C PRO A 20 -34.67 6.94 25.93
N HIS A 21 -34.03 7.82 25.13
CA HIS A 21 -34.54 8.93 24.29
C HIS A 21 -35.50 9.99 24.88
N LEU A 22 -35.14 11.29 24.76
CA LEU A 22 -35.92 12.33 24.03
C LEU A 22 -35.34 13.77 24.14
N ALA A 23 -35.64 14.56 23.10
CA ALA A 23 -35.51 16.03 22.93
C ALA A 23 -34.07 16.57 22.73
N SER A 24 -33.61 17.00 21.54
CA SER A 24 -34.14 17.96 20.57
C SER A 24 -34.58 19.29 21.19
N GLN A 25 -33.72 20.32 21.06
CA GLN A 25 -34.04 21.70 20.66
C GLN A 25 -32.81 22.61 20.84
N ASN A 26 -32.28 23.17 19.74
CA ASN A 26 -32.22 24.62 19.51
C ASN A 26 -31.52 24.93 18.18
N THR A 27 -32.35 25.44 17.27
CA THR A 27 -32.12 26.00 15.94
C THR A 27 -31.58 27.44 16.01
N THR A 28 -31.35 28.03 14.82
CA THR A 28 -31.09 29.47 14.46
C THR A 28 -29.59 29.86 14.45
N ASP A 29 -28.93 30.31 13.36
CA ASP A 29 -29.37 31.05 12.16
C ASP A 29 -28.45 30.80 10.93
N MET A 30 -29.06 30.74 9.74
CA MET A 30 -28.42 30.92 8.42
C MET A 30 -29.30 31.87 7.60
N PRO A 31 -28.75 32.83 6.83
CA PRO A 31 -29.54 33.61 5.88
C PRO A 31 -29.65 32.90 4.52
N VAL A 32 -30.86 32.99 3.95
CA VAL A 32 -31.36 32.37 2.72
C VAL A 32 -31.39 33.40 1.58
N ASP A 33 -31.00 32.97 0.39
CA ASP A 33 -31.36 33.52 -0.93
C ASP A 33 -31.37 32.31 -1.91
N LYS A 34 -32.20 32.15 -2.94
CA LYS A 34 -33.56 32.57 -3.31
C LYS A 34 -33.82 31.92 -4.69
N TYR A 35 -34.98 31.27 -4.88
CA TYR A 35 -35.60 30.83 -6.17
C TYR A 35 -34.93 29.63 -6.92
N ALA A 36 -35.62 28.69 -7.58
CA ALA A 36 -37.05 28.47 -7.83
C ALA A 36 -37.28 27.03 -8.36
N ASP A 37 -38.49 26.51 -8.11
CA ASP A 37 -39.33 25.71 -9.01
C ASP A 37 -38.91 24.28 -9.40
N ILE A 38 -39.57 23.27 -8.82
CA ILE A 38 -40.15 22.13 -9.56
C ILE A 38 -41.44 21.67 -8.84
N SER A 39 -42.56 21.90 -9.53
CA SER A 39 -43.73 21.01 -9.75
C SER A 39 -44.36 20.28 -8.57
N GLU A 40 -45.61 20.69 -8.32
CA GLU A 40 -46.70 19.96 -7.67
C GLU A 40 -46.74 18.47 -8.07
N SER A 41 -46.72 17.58 -7.08
CA SER A 41 -47.21 16.21 -7.20
C SER A 41 -48.10 15.95 -6.01
N ASP A 42 -49.23 15.34 -6.35
CA ASP A 42 -50.47 15.19 -5.61
C ASP A 42 -50.29 14.60 -4.21
N SER A 43 -51.14 15.10 -3.31
CA SER A 43 -51.22 14.81 -1.89
C SER A 43 -52.15 13.61 -1.68
N ASP A 44 -51.61 12.39 -1.66
CA ASP A 44 -52.27 11.26 -1.00
C ASP A 44 -51.85 11.20 0.47
N ASP A 45 -52.75 11.69 1.30
CA ASP A 45 -52.76 11.62 2.76
C ASP A 45 -53.06 10.18 3.21
N ASP A 46 -52.04 9.31 3.16
CA ASP A 46 -52.08 8.02 3.83
C ASP A 46 -51.39 8.17 5.19
N VAL A 47 -52.22 8.37 6.22
CA VAL A 47 -51.87 8.23 7.63
C VAL A 47 -51.02 6.97 7.81
N PRO A 48 -49.88 7.01 8.54
CA PRO A 48 -49.14 5.80 8.85
C PRO A 48 -50.02 4.85 9.66
N GLU A 49 -50.68 3.91 8.99
CA GLU A 49 -51.26 2.74 9.63
C GLU A 49 -50.11 1.91 10.23
N GLU A 50 -50.38 1.25 11.36
CA GLU A 50 -49.42 0.48 12.14
C GLU A 50 -48.96 -0.84 11.45
N GLU A 51 -48.45 -0.75 10.20
CA GLU A 51 -47.76 -1.81 9.45
C GLU A 51 -46.22 -1.72 9.52
N GLY A 52 -45.66 -0.95 10.47
CA GLY A 52 -44.23 -0.59 10.50
C GLY A 52 -43.21 -1.74 10.57
N VAL A 53 -43.62 -2.98 10.79
CA VAL A 53 -42.72 -4.16 10.88
C VAL A 53 -42.57 -4.90 9.55
N SER A 54 -43.58 -4.89 8.65
CA SER A 54 -43.51 -5.56 7.34
C SER A 54 -42.70 -4.74 6.34
N SER A 55 -42.92 -3.42 6.31
CA SER A 55 -42.18 -2.48 5.45
C SER A 55 -40.68 -2.44 5.81
N ALA A 56 -40.34 -2.39 7.10
CA ALA A 56 -38.94 -2.41 7.55
C ALA A 56 -38.18 -3.69 7.17
N LYS A 57 -38.87 -4.85 7.08
CA LYS A 57 -38.29 -6.10 6.59
C LYS A 57 -38.01 -6.05 5.09
N ASN A 58 -38.95 -5.52 4.31
CA ASN A 58 -38.79 -5.34 2.87
C ASN A 58 -37.63 -4.38 2.55
N ASP A 59 -37.52 -3.27 3.28
CA ASP A 59 -36.42 -2.31 3.13
C ASP A 59 -35.06 -2.93 3.46
N ALA A 60 -34.99 -3.74 4.53
CA ALA A 60 -33.78 -4.46 4.89
C ALA A 60 -33.38 -5.49 3.81
N GLU A 61 -34.35 -6.22 3.25
CA GLU A 61 -34.12 -7.18 2.16
C GLU A 61 -33.65 -6.48 0.88
N ILE A 62 -34.25 -5.34 0.52
CA ILE A 62 -33.81 -4.51 -0.62
C ILE A 62 -32.38 -4.02 -0.40
N ALA A 63 -32.04 -3.52 0.79
CA ALA A 63 -30.69 -3.07 1.12
C ALA A 63 -29.65 -4.21 1.04
N MET A 64 -30.01 -5.42 1.48
CA MET A 64 -29.15 -6.59 1.35
C MET A 64 -28.92 -6.96 -0.12
N LYS A 65 -29.98 -6.95 -0.93
CA LYS A 65 -29.91 -7.27 -2.36
C LYS A 65 -29.04 -6.27 -3.13
N ILE A 66 -29.20 -4.97 -2.88
CA ILE A 66 -28.36 -3.91 -3.48
C ILE A 66 -26.89 -4.12 -3.12
N ARG A 67 -26.61 -4.48 -1.86
CA ARG A 67 -25.24 -4.75 -1.40
C ARG A 67 -24.65 -5.98 -2.09
N GLU A 68 -25.43 -7.05 -2.24
CA GLU A 68 -25.02 -8.26 -2.94
C GLU A 68 -24.74 -7.99 -4.42
N ASP A 69 -25.61 -7.26 -5.09
CA ASP A 69 -25.45 -6.88 -6.50
C ASP A 69 -24.21 -6.00 -6.71
N ALA A 70 -23.94 -5.07 -5.79
CA ALA A 70 -22.73 -4.25 -5.82
C ALA A 70 -21.44 -5.10 -5.69
N LEU A 71 -21.43 -6.07 -4.78
CA LEU A 71 -20.29 -6.99 -4.62
C LEU A 71 -20.11 -7.88 -5.86
N ASN A 72 -21.20 -8.38 -6.43
CA ASN A 72 -21.18 -9.19 -7.65
C ASN A 72 -20.64 -8.39 -8.85
N LEU A 73 -21.01 -7.12 -8.97
CA LEU A 73 -20.50 -6.23 -10.01
C LEU A 73 -19.00 -5.98 -9.82
N GLU A 74 -18.55 -5.69 -8.60
CA GLU A 74 -17.13 -5.50 -8.30
C GLU A 74 -16.30 -6.74 -8.66
N GLN A 75 -16.78 -7.94 -8.30
CA GLN A 75 -16.12 -9.19 -8.64
C GLN A 75 -16.05 -9.42 -10.15
N LYS A 76 -17.12 -9.12 -10.90
CA LYS A 76 -17.13 -9.21 -12.37
C LYS A 76 -16.09 -8.27 -12.99
N MET A 77 -16.04 -7.02 -12.52
CA MET A 77 -15.04 -6.04 -12.97
C MET A 77 -13.60 -6.48 -12.68
N LEU A 78 -13.35 -7.08 -11.52
CA LEU A 78 -12.04 -7.60 -11.15
C LEU A 78 -11.63 -8.80 -12.02
N LYS A 79 -12.56 -9.72 -12.28
CA LYS A 79 -12.36 -10.86 -13.19
C LYS A 79 -12.04 -10.40 -14.61
N GLU A 80 -12.75 -9.38 -15.11
CA GLU A 80 -12.51 -8.82 -16.44
C GLU A 80 -11.13 -8.14 -16.54
N LYS A 81 -10.74 -7.37 -15.51
CA LYS A 81 -9.39 -6.79 -15.42
C LYS A 81 -8.30 -7.87 -15.45
N ARG A 82 -8.47 -8.96 -14.69
CA ARG A 82 -7.53 -10.09 -14.70
C ARG A 82 -7.48 -10.77 -16.08
N ARG A 83 -8.62 -10.95 -16.75
CA ARG A 83 -8.68 -11.51 -18.11
C ARG A 83 -7.91 -10.64 -19.10
N LYS A 84 -8.11 -9.32 -19.07
CA LYS A 84 -7.37 -8.35 -19.91
C LYS A 84 -5.87 -8.41 -19.67
N GLN A 85 -5.43 -8.45 -18.42
CA GLN A 85 -4.00 -8.59 -18.08
C GLN A 85 -3.40 -9.90 -18.60
N ASN A 86 -4.11 -11.01 -18.42
CA ASN A 86 -3.67 -12.31 -18.93
C ASN A 86 -3.57 -12.34 -20.46
N GLU A 87 -4.50 -11.69 -21.15
CA GLU A 87 -4.47 -11.58 -22.61
C GLU A 87 -3.27 -10.75 -23.10
N ILE A 88 -2.99 -9.61 -22.44
CA ILE A 88 -1.81 -8.79 -22.74
C ILE A 88 -0.53 -9.60 -22.50
N PHE A 89 -0.44 -10.31 -21.38
CA PHE A 89 0.73 -11.14 -21.08
C PHE A 89 0.91 -12.28 -22.09
N LYS A 90 -0.19 -12.91 -22.54
CA LYS A 90 -0.17 -13.92 -23.60
C LYS A 90 0.36 -13.33 -24.91
N LYS A 91 -0.14 -12.17 -25.32
CA LYS A 91 0.33 -11.45 -26.52
C LYS A 91 1.82 -11.11 -26.43
N GLN A 92 2.29 -10.59 -25.29
CA GLN A 92 3.70 -10.29 -25.07
C GLN A 92 4.59 -11.53 -25.14
N LYS A 93 4.12 -12.66 -24.59
CA LYS A 93 4.85 -13.92 -24.64
C LYS A 93 4.95 -14.46 -26.07
N GLU A 94 3.86 -14.38 -26.83
CA GLU A 94 3.84 -14.77 -28.24
C GLU A 94 4.71 -13.85 -29.11
N GLU A 95 4.68 -12.53 -28.88
CA GLU A 95 5.54 -11.58 -29.58
C GLU A 95 7.03 -11.83 -29.29
N LYS A 96 7.39 -12.07 -28.03
CA LYS A 96 8.77 -12.44 -27.66
C LYS A 96 9.18 -13.75 -28.31
N HIS A 97 8.27 -14.73 -28.37
CA HIS A 97 8.55 -16.01 -29.03
C HIS A 97 8.78 -15.83 -30.53
N LYS A 98 7.93 -15.06 -31.21
CA LYS A 98 8.09 -14.74 -32.65
C LYS A 98 9.39 -13.98 -32.92
N ARG A 99 9.68 -12.93 -32.14
CA ARG A 99 10.94 -12.17 -32.28
C ARG A 99 12.18 -13.06 -32.15
N ASN A 100 12.16 -13.99 -31.20
CA ASN A 100 13.26 -14.95 -31.00
C ASN A 100 13.34 -16.01 -32.10
N LEU A 101 12.23 -16.33 -32.77
CA LEU A 101 12.20 -17.25 -33.90
C LEU A 101 12.74 -16.55 -35.15
N ASP A 102 12.28 -15.33 -35.43
CA ASP A 102 12.79 -14.51 -36.54
C ASP A 102 14.30 -14.25 -36.42
N THR A 103 14.82 -13.99 -35.20
CA THR A 103 16.28 -13.85 -34.99
C THR A 103 17.05 -15.16 -35.10
N ARG A 104 16.39 -16.31 -34.98
CA ARG A 104 17.04 -17.60 -35.23
C ARG A 104 17.06 -17.90 -36.71
N ASP A 105 15.94 -17.71 -37.39
CA ASP A 105 15.81 -17.97 -38.83
C ASP A 105 16.74 -17.05 -39.66
N ASP A 106 16.86 -15.76 -39.29
CA ASP A 106 17.78 -14.78 -39.90
C ASP A 106 19.28 -15.05 -39.59
N VAL A 107 19.57 -15.88 -38.59
CA VAL A 107 20.92 -16.39 -38.29
C VAL A 107 21.20 -17.69 -39.04
N THR A 108 20.20 -18.55 -39.27
CA THR A 108 20.37 -19.76 -40.09
C THR A 108 20.50 -19.45 -41.58
N GLU A 109 19.75 -18.51 -42.15
CA GLU A 109 19.89 -18.13 -43.57
C GLU A 109 21.23 -17.43 -43.88
N LYS A 110 21.84 -16.75 -42.91
CA LYS A 110 23.17 -16.13 -43.06
C LYS A 110 24.34 -17.10 -42.84
N ASN A 111 24.10 -18.30 -42.28
CA ASN A 111 25.14 -19.28 -41.95
C ASN A 111 25.31 -20.40 -42.99
N GLU A 112 24.54 -20.42 -44.09
CA GLU A 112 24.75 -21.38 -45.18
C GLU A 112 25.82 -20.93 -46.21
N LEU A 113 26.50 -19.80 -46.00
CA LEU A 113 27.42 -19.19 -46.99
C LEU A 113 28.84 -18.88 -46.54
N GLU A 114 29.29 -19.32 -45.36
CA GLU A 114 30.72 -19.24 -45.01
C GLU A 114 31.15 -20.51 -44.24
N GLU A 115 31.81 -21.43 -44.94
CA GLU A 115 32.57 -22.50 -44.28
C GLU A 115 33.69 -21.86 -43.46
N MET A 116 33.50 -21.83 -42.14
CA MET A 116 34.46 -21.31 -41.19
C MET A 116 35.80 -22.05 -41.30
N PRO A 117 36.96 -21.37 -41.17
CA PRO A 117 38.27 -22.00 -41.20
C PRO A 117 38.38 -23.13 -40.17
N THR A 118 38.52 -24.37 -40.63
CA THR A 118 38.66 -25.57 -39.79
C THR A 118 39.86 -25.47 -38.86
N GLU A 119 40.92 -24.79 -39.28
CA GLU A 119 42.13 -24.56 -38.48
C GLU A 119 41.90 -23.74 -37.21
N PHE A 120 40.82 -22.94 -37.14
CA PHE A 120 40.46 -22.21 -35.93
C PHE A 120 39.93 -23.14 -34.83
N PHE A 121 39.15 -24.16 -35.20
CA PHE A 121 38.57 -25.12 -34.27
C PHE A 121 39.60 -26.10 -33.73
N ASP A 122 40.60 -26.47 -34.53
CA ASP A 122 41.69 -27.34 -34.08
C ASP A 122 42.60 -26.61 -33.08
N LYS A 123 42.90 -25.33 -33.31
CA LYS A 123 43.58 -24.46 -32.33
C LYS A 123 42.76 -24.29 -31.04
N LEU A 124 41.43 -24.18 -31.15
CA LEU A 124 40.57 -24.08 -29.98
C LEU A 124 40.56 -25.39 -29.18
N LYS A 125 40.53 -26.55 -29.83
CA LYS A 125 40.60 -27.87 -29.17
C LYS A 125 41.93 -28.09 -28.46
N GLU A 126 43.05 -27.69 -29.07
CA GLU A 126 44.36 -27.71 -28.41
C GLU A 126 44.40 -26.76 -27.20
N SER A 127 43.81 -25.56 -27.28
CA SER A 127 43.77 -24.61 -26.15
C SER A 127 42.76 -24.95 -25.03
N ASN A 128 41.79 -25.83 -25.31
CA ASN A 128 40.79 -26.30 -24.35
C ASN A 128 41.21 -27.59 -23.64
N ALA A 129 42.28 -28.25 -24.06
CA ALA A 129 42.86 -29.37 -23.30
C ALA A 129 43.49 -28.88 -21.97
N ASP A 130 43.98 -27.63 -21.94
CA ASP A 130 44.61 -27.02 -20.77
C ASP A 130 43.68 -26.12 -19.94
N ASN A 131 42.44 -25.88 -20.39
CA ASN A 131 41.43 -25.14 -19.63
C ASN A 131 40.35 -26.10 -19.15
N GLU A 132 40.49 -26.56 -17.91
CA GLU A 132 39.45 -27.28 -17.18
C GLU A 132 38.09 -26.58 -17.35
N GLN A 133 37.21 -27.22 -18.12
CA GLN A 133 35.76 -27.22 -17.96
C GLN A 133 35.17 -25.88 -17.50
N ILE A 134 34.73 -25.05 -18.46
CA ILE A 134 33.74 -24.01 -18.17
C ILE A 134 32.49 -24.73 -17.62
N LYS A 135 32.40 -24.79 -16.28
CA LYS A 135 31.31 -25.42 -15.55
C LYS A 135 30.00 -24.74 -15.98
N ALA A 136 29.03 -25.57 -16.32
CA ALA A 136 27.73 -25.21 -16.86
C ALA A 136 27.10 -23.96 -16.22
N MET A 137 26.53 -23.08 -17.05
CA MET A 137 25.75 -21.93 -16.56
C MET A 137 24.58 -22.42 -15.67
N PRO A 138 24.38 -21.84 -14.48
CA PRO A 138 23.37 -22.31 -13.54
C PRO A 138 21.95 -22.03 -14.05
N LYS A 139 21.10 -23.07 -14.02
CA LYS A 139 19.70 -23.04 -14.49
C LYS A 139 18.75 -22.26 -13.56
N HIS A 140 19.19 -21.89 -12.37
CA HIS A 140 18.38 -21.21 -11.36
C HIS A 140 19.19 -20.10 -10.68
N ILE A 141 18.69 -18.87 -10.73
CA ILE A 141 19.31 -17.73 -10.06
C ILE A 141 18.66 -17.60 -8.68
N ASN A 142 19.42 -17.88 -7.62
CA ASN A 142 18.96 -17.65 -6.27
C ASN A 142 19.15 -16.16 -5.93
N PHE A 143 18.07 -15.45 -5.60
CA PHE A 143 18.14 -14.00 -5.34
C PHE A 143 18.92 -13.63 -4.07
N ASN A 144 19.28 -14.61 -3.25
CA ASN A 144 20.17 -14.43 -2.11
C ASN A 144 21.66 -14.43 -2.51
N ASP A 145 22.02 -14.96 -3.68
CA ASP A 145 23.42 -15.03 -4.16
C ASP A 145 23.85 -13.73 -4.87
N ILE A 146 22.90 -12.86 -5.21
CA ILE A 146 23.15 -11.53 -5.80
C ILE A 146 23.86 -10.60 -4.80
N GLU A 147 23.78 -10.89 -3.50
CA GLU A 147 24.53 -10.14 -2.47
C GLU A 147 26.02 -10.53 -2.42
N ILE A 148 26.40 -11.67 -2.98
CA ILE A 148 27.76 -12.24 -2.97
C ILE A 148 28.51 -11.95 -4.28
N ASP A 149 27.78 -11.67 -5.37
CA ASP A 149 28.40 -11.19 -6.61
C ASP A 149 28.94 -9.75 -6.41
N ASP A 150 30.22 -9.66 -6.04
CA ASP A 150 31.08 -8.46 -6.05
C ASP A 150 31.14 -7.74 -7.42
N LYS A 151 30.35 -8.19 -8.40
CA LYS A 151 30.20 -7.62 -9.74
C LYS A 151 29.32 -6.37 -9.80
N TYR A 152 28.57 -6.04 -8.77
CA TYR A 152 27.81 -4.79 -8.75
C TYR A 152 28.69 -3.61 -8.33
N ILE A 153 28.79 -2.60 -9.20
CA ILE A 153 29.44 -1.31 -8.91
C ILE A 153 28.95 -0.83 -7.53
N PRO A 154 29.85 -0.38 -6.62
CA PRO A 154 29.49 -0.03 -5.23
C PRO A 154 28.35 0.99 -5.14
N GLU A 155 28.18 1.82 -6.18
CA GLU A 155 27.06 2.73 -6.33
C GLU A 155 25.70 2.01 -6.42
N VAL A 156 25.59 0.95 -7.21
CA VAL A 156 24.36 0.16 -7.37
C VAL A 156 23.98 -0.51 -6.05
N GLN A 157 24.97 -1.05 -5.32
CA GLN A 157 24.74 -1.61 -3.99
C GLN A 157 24.25 -0.54 -2.99
N ALA A 158 24.84 0.66 -3.01
CA ALA A 158 24.39 1.76 -2.16
C ALA A 158 22.95 2.18 -2.47
N GLN A 159 22.58 2.21 -3.76
CA GLN A 159 21.21 2.48 -4.19
C GLN A 159 20.25 1.37 -3.74
N LEU A 160 20.63 0.10 -3.86
CA LEU A 160 19.84 -1.04 -3.37
C LEU A 160 19.64 -0.97 -1.84
N LYS A 161 20.69 -0.71 -1.07
CA LYS A 161 20.62 -0.54 0.39
C LYS A 161 19.68 0.60 0.78
N LYS A 162 19.72 1.73 0.05
CA LYS A 162 18.79 2.86 0.24
C LYS A 162 17.34 2.45 -0.06
N LYS A 163 17.09 1.74 -1.17
CA LYS A 163 15.75 1.24 -1.53
C LYS A 163 15.20 0.27 -0.47
N LYS A 164 16.02 -0.68 0.00
CA LYS A 164 15.66 -1.62 1.08
C LYS A 164 15.30 -0.87 2.37
N LYS A 165 16.13 0.09 2.80
CA LYS A 165 15.86 0.94 3.99
C LYS A 165 14.53 1.71 3.85
N ASN A 166 14.27 2.28 2.68
CA ASN A 166 13.03 3.03 2.45
C ASN A 166 11.80 2.12 2.41
N SER A 167 11.90 0.94 1.82
CA SER A 167 10.84 -0.08 1.86
C SER A 167 10.52 -0.49 3.29
N LEU A 168 11.56 -0.81 4.06
CA LEU A 168 11.43 -1.24 5.45
C LEU A 168 10.87 -0.13 6.37
N LYS A 169 11.20 1.14 6.11
CA LYS A 169 10.53 2.28 6.79
C LYS A 169 9.03 2.33 6.52
N LYS A 170 8.59 2.05 5.28
CA LYS A 170 7.17 2.01 4.93
C LYS A 170 6.46 0.83 5.60
N LEU A 171 7.11 -0.33 5.66
CA LEU A 171 6.56 -1.53 6.31
C LEU A 171 6.45 -1.37 7.83
N ARG A 172 7.41 -0.68 8.48
CA ARG A 172 7.38 -0.42 9.92
C ARG A 172 6.52 0.76 10.36
N ALA A 173 5.93 1.50 9.42
CA ALA A 173 5.07 2.63 9.76
C ALA A 173 3.76 2.12 10.37
N SER A 174 3.49 2.47 11.64
CA SER A 174 2.27 2.08 12.34
C SER A 174 1.05 2.92 11.95
N SER A 175 1.25 4.04 11.25
CA SER A 175 0.20 4.97 10.83
C SER A 175 0.16 5.16 9.32
N LYS A 176 -1.03 5.17 8.71
CA LYS A 176 -1.25 5.45 7.29
C LYS A 176 -2.40 6.42 7.08
N LYS A 177 -2.17 7.45 6.26
CA LYS A 177 -3.21 8.38 5.82
C LYS A 177 -4.07 7.74 4.72
N LYS A 178 -5.39 7.78 4.89
CA LYS A 178 -6.41 7.26 3.99
C LYS A 178 -7.39 8.39 3.67
N GLY A 179 -7.01 9.22 2.70
CA GLY A 179 -7.77 10.44 2.38
C GLY A 179 -7.74 11.44 3.54
N PRO A 180 -8.91 11.87 4.07
CA PRO A 180 -8.96 12.81 5.20
C PRO A 180 -8.57 12.18 6.54
N VAL A 181 -8.65 10.85 6.68
CA VAL A 181 -8.45 10.16 7.97
C VAL A 181 -7.04 9.56 8.06
N THR A 182 -6.46 9.57 9.27
CA THR A 182 -5.23 8.83 9.59
C THR A 182 -5.56 7.62 10.46
N VAL A 183 -5.21 6.43 9.97
CA VAL A 183 -5.40 5.16 10.72
C VAL A 183 -4.07 4.77 11.34
N SER A 184 -4.05 4.50 12.65
CA SER A 184 -2.86 4.03 13.39
C SER A 184 -3.16 2.74 14.14
N VAL A 185 -2.20 1.82 14.12
CA VAL A 185 -2.24 0.59 14.92
C VAL A 185 -1.74 0.90 16.34
N LEU A 186 -2.50 0.47 17.35
CA LEU A 186 -2.11 0.55 18.75
C LEU A 186 -0.94 -0.40 19.04
N SER A 187 -0.03 0.00 19.92
CA SER A 187 1.08 -0.86 20.35
C SER A 187 0.60 -1.99 21.26
N ASP A 188 1.24 -3.16 21.14
CA ASP A 188 0.95 -4.32 22.00
C ASP A 188 1.19 -4.00 23.48
N ILE A 189 0.25 -4.40 24.33
CA ILE A 189 0.28 -4.18 25.80
C ILE A 189 1.50 -4.88 26.43
N SER A 190 1.94 -6.01 25.86
CA SER A 190 3.13 -6.72 26.32
C SER A 190 4.40 -5.86 26.18
N VAL A 191 4.53 -5.09 25.10
CA VAL A 191 5.70 -4.25 24.85
C VAL A 191 5.69 -3.01 25.75
N SER A 192 4.52 -2.41 25.99
CA SER A 192 4.41 -1.25 26.87
C SER A 192 4.67 -1.58 28.35
N ASN A 193 4.34 -2.80 28.78
CA ASN A 193 4.52 -3.22 30.16
C ASN A 193 5.91 -3.79 30.46
N THR A 194 6.55 -4.44 29.47
CA THR A 194 7.87 -5.04 29.65
C THR A 194 9.02 -4.05 29.49
N MET A 195 8.85 -3.01 28.66
CA MET A 195 9.90 -2.05 28.36
C MET A 195 9.50 -0.63 28.69
N ALA A 196 10.43 0.12 29.30
CA ALA A 196 10.25 1.54 29.53
C ALA A 196 10.10 2.31 28.19
N PRO A 197 9.35 3.42 28.18
CA PRO A 197 9.26 4.30 27.01
C PRO A 197 10.64 4.76 26.51
N LYS A 198 10.76 4.94 25.20
CA LYS A 198 12.01 5.41 24.58
C LYS A 198 12.31 6.85 25.01
N LYS A 199 13.60 7.14 25.19
CA LYS A 199 14.07 8.49 25.52
C LYS A 199 13.65 9.52 24.47
N GLU A 200 13.29 10.71 24.91
CA GLU A 200 13.02 11.82 24.02
C GLU A 200 14.33 12.43 23.51
N ILE A 201 14.51 12.41 22.18
CA ILE A 201 15.73 12.90 21.54
C ILE A 201 15.88 14.41 21.73
N LYS A 202 14.78 15.18 21.71
CA LYS A 202 14.82 16.64 21.90
C LYS A 202 15.42 17.00 23.28
N VAL A 203 14.92 16.41 24.35
CA VAL A 203 15.40 16.67 25.71
C VAL A 203 16.84 16.20 25.90
N THR A 204 17.15 14.96 25.49
CA THR A 204 18.48 14.38 25.68
C THR A 204 19.55 15.06 24.82
N SER A 205 19.22 15.46 23.59
CA SER A 205 20.15 16.20 22.73
C SER A 205 20.45 17.60 23.26
N THR A 206 19.48 18.29 23.87
CA THR A 206 19.71 19.59 24.52
C THR A 206 20.65 19.44 25.71
N LYS A 207 20.41 18.45 26.57
CA LYS A 207 21.30 18.12 27.69
C LYS A 207 22.72 17.80 27.20
N ASP A 208 22.83 16.93 26.20
CA ASP A 208 24.14 16.53 25.65
C ASP A 208 24.86 17.71 25.00
N ARG A 209 24.15 18.54 24.22
CA ARG A 209 24.72 19.72 23.56
C ARG A 209 25.18 20.76 24.57
N TRP A 210 24.47 20.91 25.69
CA TRP A 210 24.88 21.78 26.78
C TRP A 210 26.14 21.26 27.48
N LEU A 211 26.18 19.97 27.82
CA LEU A 211 27.32 19.33 28.49
C LEU A 211 28.57 19.19 27.60
N LYS A 212 28.37 19.13 26.28
CA LYS A 212 29.43 19.06 25.26
C LYS A 212 29.60 20.39 24.51
N ARG A 213 29.20 21.51 25.12
CA ARG A 213 29.33 22.82 24.50
C ARG A 213 30.80 23.16 24.28
N LYS A 214 31.11 23.80 23.15
CA LYS A 214 32.49 24.16 22.75
C LYS A 214 33.19 25.04 23.78
N SER A 215 32.46 25.87 24.53
CA SER A 215 33.01 26.75 25.56
C SER A 215 33.58 26.03 26.78
N LEU A 216 33.29 24.74 26.96
CA LEU A 216 33.76 23.99 28.14
C LEU A 216 35.19 23.43 27.99
N ASN A 217 35.91 23.71 26.89
CA ASN A 217 37.28 23.27 26.60
C ASN A 217 37.61 21.86 27.11
N ARG A 218 36.72 20.90 26.83
CA ARG A 218 36.91 19.52 27.25
C ARG A 218 38.14 18.96 26.56
N LYS A 219 39.05 18.37 27.33
CA LYS A 219 40.16 17.58 26.77
C LYS A 219 39.55 16.48 25.90
N LYS A 220 40.03 16.40 24.66
CA LYS A 220 39.66 15.34 23.72
C LYS A 220 40.31 14.04 24.14
#